data_AF-A0A1S1QRV6-F1
#
_entry.id   AF-A0A1S1QRV6-F1
#
_cell.length_a   1.000
_cell.length_b   1.000
_cell.length_c   1.000
_cell.angle_alpha   90.00
_cell.angle_beta   90.00
_cell.angle_gamma   90.00
#
_symmetry.space_group_name_H-M   'P 1'
#
loop_
_entity.id
_entity.type
_entity.pdbx_description
1 polymer ?
#
loop_
_entity_poly.entity_id
_entity_poly.type
_entity_poly.pdbx_seq_one_letter_code
_entity_poly.pdbx_strand_id
1 'polypeptide(L)' 'MPGRAVGEQSPPVRHRAAAVLRARFGFALRVLPGCGHAAHLDAPARFAELLAAAAGLGWPAAPTAAG' A
#
# COMPACT_ATOMS: atom_id res chain seq x y z
N MET A 1 -9.69 -4.15 8.96
CA MET A 1 -8.30 -4.62 9.19
C MET A 1 -7.37 -3.89 8.23
N PRO A 2 -6.27 -3.28 8.72
CA PRO A 2 -5.32 -2.56 7.86
C PRO A 2 -4.70 -3.50 6.81
N GLY A 3 -4.68 -3.06 5.54
CA GLY A 3 -4.06 -3.79 4.44
C GLY A 3 -2.56 -3.54 4.34
N ARG A 4 -1.79 -4.56 3.93
CA ARG A 4 -0.39 -4.42 3.54
C ARG A 4 -0.25 -4.53 2.03
N ALA A 5 0.68 -3.75 1.48
CA ALA A 5 0.91 -3.68 0.05
C ALA A 5 2.30 -4.23 -0.32
N VAL A 6 2.41 -4.89 -1.47
CA VAL A 6 3.69 -5.26 -2.11
C VAL A 6 3.69 -4.71 -3.53
N GLY A 7 4.80 -4.12 -3.98
CA GLY A 7 4.92 -3.67 -5.36
C GLY A 7 5.00 -4.86 -6.33
N GLU A 8 4.31 -4.78 -7.47
CA GLU A 8 4.32 -5.79 -8.52
C GLU A 8 5.73 -6.18 -8.95
N GLN A 9 6.60 -5.19 -9.13
CA GLN A 9 7.99 -5.35 -9.59
C GLN A 9 8.95 -5.70 -8.44
N SER A 10 8.45 -5.87 -7.21
CA SER A 10 9.28 -6.31 -6.10
C SER A 10 9.86 -7.71 -6.34
N PRO A 11 11.07 -8.02 -5.81
CA PRO A 11 11.65 -9.35 -5.92
C PRO A 11 10.71 -10.46 -5.43
N PRO A 12 10.74 -11.67 -6.02
CA PRO A 12 9.82 -12.77 -5.68
C PRO A 12 9.77 -13.14 -4.18
N VAL A 13 10.87 -12.93 -3.45
CA VAL A 13 10.91 -13.14 -1.98
C VAL A 13 9.92 -12.25 -1.22
N ARG A 14 9.67 -11.02 -1.69
CA ARG A 14 8.72 -10.09 -1.06
C ARG A 14 7.28 -10.53 -1.27
N HIS A 15 6.93 -11.00 -2.46
CA HIS A 15 5.63 -11.58 -2.75
C HIS A 15 5.35 -12.82 -1.89
N ARG A 16 6.35 -13.70 -1.75
CA ARG A 16 6.26 -14.89 -0.86
C ARG A 16 6.08 -14.50 0.60
N ALA A 17 6.87 -13.56 1.11
CA ALA A 17 6.73 -13.07 2.48
C ALA A 17 5.32 -12.48 2.73
N ALA A 18 4.81 -11.69 1.78
CA ALA A 18 3.49 -11.09 1.88
C ALA A 18 2.37 -12.14 1.87
N ALA A 19 2.50 -13.19 1.05
CA ALA A 19 1.57 -14.32 1.04
C ALA A 19 1.58 -15.10 2.37
N VAL A 20 2.76 -15.34 2.95
CA VAL A 20 2.89 -15.98 4.27
C VAL A 20 2.23 -15.14 5.36
N LEU A 21 2.45 -13.83 5.36
CA LEU A 21 1.82 -12.93 6.33
C LEU A 21 0.29 -12.94 6.23
N ARG A 22 -0.27 -12.96 5.01
CA ARG A 22 -1.71 -13.14 4.79
C ARG A 22 -2.20 -14.47 5.33
N ALA A 23 -1.54 -15.58 4.96
CA ALA A 23 -1.97 -16.92 5.36
C ALA A 23 -1.89 -17.13 6.88
N ARG A 24 -0.85 -16.60 7.53
CA ARG A 24 -0.60 -16.84 8.95
C ARG A 24 -1.40 -15.94 9.88
N PHE A 25 -1.63 -14.69 9.49
CA PHE A 25 -2.18 -13.66 10.37
C PHE A 25 -3.46 -13.00 9.82
N GLY A 26 -3.94 -13.40 8.64
CA GLY A 26 -5.16 -12.84 8.04
C GLY A 26 -5.03 -11.40 7.55
N PHE A 27 -3.80 -10.89 7.37
CA PHE A 27 -3.61 -9.54 6.82
C PHE A 27 -4.17 -9.45 5.39
N ALA A 28 -4.91 -8.37 5.12
CA ALA A 28 -5.31 -8.06 3.76
C ALA A 28 -4.07 -7.72 2.93
N LEU A 29 -3.90 -8.38 1.79
CA LEU A 29 -2.76 -8.18 0.88
C LEU A 29 -3.24 -7.52 -0.41
N ARG A 30 -2.56 -6.45 -0.83
CA ARG A 30 -2.74 -5.82 -2.15
C ARG A 30 -1.41 -5.79 -2.90
N VAL A 31 -1.44 -6.09 -4.19
CA VAL A 31 -0.30 -5.87 -5.10
C VAL A 31 -0.46 -4.51 -5.75
N LEU A 32 0.59 -3.69 -5.76
CA LEU A 32 0.59 -2.36 -6.36
C LEU A 32 1.22 -2.42 -7.75
N PRO A 33 0.43 -2.18 -8.82
CA PRO A 33 0.93 -2.23 -10.18
C PRO A 33 1.99 -1.15 -10.41
N GLY A 34 3.01 -1.48 -11.20
CA GLY A 34 4.08 -0.55 -11.57
C GLY A 34 4.99 -0.08 -10.43
N CYS A 35 4.88 -0.66 -9.23
CA CYS A 35 5.71 -0.31 -8.08
C CYS A 35 6.76 -1.40 -7.81
N GLY A 36 7.97 -0.99 -7.44
CA GLY A 36 9.05 -1.83 -6.94
C GLY A 36 9.00 -1.99 -5.41
N HIS A 37 10.18 -2.08 -4.79
CA HIS A 37 10.27 -2.26 -3.34
C HIS A 37 9.80 -1.02 -2.57
N ALA A 38 10.12 0.16 -3.08
CA ALA A 38 9.86 1.44 -2.44
C ALA A 38 8.60 2.10 -3.04
N ALA A 39 7.43 1.48 -2.86
CA ALA A 39 6.17 1.98 -3.42
C ALA A 39 5.82 3.43 -3.01
N HIS A 40 6.36 3.92 -1.88
CA HIS A 40 6.21 5.31 -1.44
C HIS A 40 7.00 6.31 -2.29
N LEU A 41 8.05 5.86 -2.99
CA LEU A 41 8.79 6.65 -3.98
C LEU A 41 8.17 6.49 -5.37
N ASP A 42 7.77 5.26 -5.73
CA ASP A 42 7.23 4.95 -7.06
C ASP A 42 5.83 5.54 -7.28
N ALA A 43 4.97 5.50 -6.25
CA ALA A 43 3.60 6.01 -6.31
C ALA A 43 3.17 6.68 -4.99
N PRO A 44 3.69 7.87 -4.65
CA PRO A 44 3.50 8.50 -3.34
C PRO A 44 2.03 8.73 -2.97
N ALA A 45 1.23 9.24 -3.92
CA ALA A 45 -0.20 9.52 -3.68
C ALA A 45 -0.99 8.24 -3.37
N ARG A 46 -0.82 7.20 -4.19
CA ARG A 46 -1.46 5.89 -4.00
C ARG A 46 -1.01 5.21 -2.71
N PHE A 47 0.27 5.36 -2.35
CA PHE A 47 0.79 4.86 -1.09
C PHE A 47 0.11 5.55 0.10
N ALA A 48 -0.06 6.87 0.03
CA ALA A 48 -0.70 7.66 1.08
C ALA A 48 -2.21 7.33 1.23
N GLU A 49 -2.93 7.12 0.13
CA GLU A 49 -4.32 6.62 0.15
C GLU A 49 -4.45 5.28 0.87
N LEU A 50 -3.52 4.35 0.62
CA LEU A 50 -3.51 3.04 1.26
C LEU A 50 -3.23 3.14 2.76
N LEU A 51 -2.35 4.04 3.17
CA LEU A 51 -2.07 4.31 4.59
C LEU A 51 -3.31 4.88 5.28
N ALA A 52 -3.98 5.85 4.67
CA ALA A 52 -5.22 6.41 5.22
C ALA A 52 -6.30 5.33 5.39
N ALA A 53 -6.54 4.54 4.33
CA ALA A 53 -7.48 3.42 4.38
C ALA A 53 -7.11 2.37 5.45
N ALA A 54 -5.81 2.07 5.62
CA ALA A 54 -5.35 1.14 6.63
C ALA A 54 -5.52 1.69 8.06
N ALA A 55 -5.28 2.98 8.25
CA ALA A 55 -5.46 3.66 9.53
C ALA A 55 -6.94 3.90 9.90
N GLY A 56 -7.88 3.58 9.00
CA GLY A 56 -9.30 3.96 9.18
C GLY A 56 -9.50 5.47 9.10
N LEU A 57 -8.52 6.20 8.58
CA LEU A 57 -8.57 7.64 8.36
C LEU A 57 -9.15 7.85 6.96
N GLY A 58 -10.25 8.59 6.85
CA GLY A 58 -10.60 9.18 5.56
C GLY A 58 -9.45 10.09 5.14
N TRP A 59 -9.03 10.03 3.88
CA TRP A 59 -8.07 11.00 3.36
C TRP A 59 -8.68 12.41 3.53
N PRO A 60 -8.00 13.39 4.17
CA PRO A 60 -8.49 14.76 4.17
C PRO A 60 -8.55 15.22 2.72
N ALA A 61 -9.71 15.74 2.28
CA ALA A 61 -9.82 16.38 0.97
C ALA A 61 -8.65 17.37 0.82
N ALA A 62 -7.92 17.27 -0.29
CA ALA A 62 -6.81 18.18 -0.54
C ALA A 62 -7.31 19.62 -0.34
N PRO A 63 -6.54 20.50 0.33
CA PRO A 63 -6.92 21.90 0.43
C PRO A 63 -7.08 22.42 -1.00
N THR A 64 -8.31 22.81 -1.36
CA THR A 64 -8.54 23.58 -2.57
C THR A 64 -7.64 24.80 -2.47
N ALA A 65 -6.69 24.92 -3.40
CA ALA A 65 -5.82 26.09 -3.48
C ALA A 65 -6.73 27.32 -3.49
N ALA A 66 -6.66 28.11 -2.43
CA ALA A 66 -7.29 29.42 -2.39
C ALA A 66 -6.58 30.24 -3.48
N GLY A 67 -7.37 30.63 -4.49
CA GLY A 67 -6.95 31.60 -5.50
C GLY A 67 -6.80 33.00 -4.92
#